data_AF-N1PCL0-F1
#
_entry.id   AF-N1PCL0-F1
#
_cell.length_a   1.000
_cell.length_b   1.000
_cell.length_c   1.000
_cell.angle_alpha   90.00
_cell.angle_beta   90.00
_cell.angle_gamma   90.00
#
_symmetry.space_group_name_H-M   'P 1'
#
loop_
_entity.id
_entity.type
_entity.pdbx_description
1 polymer ?
#
loop_
_entity_poly.entity_id
_entity_poly.type
_entity_poly.pdbx_seq_one_letter_code
_entity_poly.pdbx_strand_id
1 'polypeptide(L)'
;MTTLRHRSMPPSNRLRREPRLSDDSPIRQRLNTDGMISYYDYPLGTDLDSTVGLVLSGTVTLKTLKGKIRRILYIKYYLGLFSKPYTPEDIDATAITGMHVPLTLKATRKSILLLEDKNYTLPLNTRDSKLKKMALIGLSSDMLNFGDYSGQFGQHPSVSSSTLRQGFISTLQAANYSMT
;
A
#
# COMPACT_ATOMS: atom_id res chain seq x y z
N MET A 1 -17.08 65.96 30.66
CA MET A 1 -15.85 65.19 30.97
C MET A 1 -16.29 63.86 31.57
N THR A 2 -16.07 62.74 30.86
CA THR A 2 -16.50 61.40 31.31
C THR A 2 -15.33 60.44 31.17
N THR A 3 -14.99 59.71 32.24
CA THR A 3 -13.74 58.97 32.36
C THR A 3 -13.82 57.56 31.77
N LEU A 4 -12.98 57.27 30.78
CA LEU A 4 -12.75 55.92 30.26
C LEU A 4 -11.95 55.09 31.28
N ARG A 5 -12.58 54.11 31.93
CA ARG A 5 -11.88 53.12 32.76
C ARG A 5 -11.28 52.01 31.91
N HIS A 6 -9.97 52.03 31.73
CA HIS A 6 -9.24 50.90 31.14
C HIS A 6 -9.26 49.72 32.13
N ARG A 7 -9.93 48.61 31.79
CA ARG A 7 -9.78 47.34 32.53
C ARG A 7 -8.56 46.60 32.00
N SER A 8 -7.58 46.31 32.85
CA SER A 8 -6.50 45.37 32.55
C SER A 8 -7.03 43.93 32.62
N MET A 9 -6.65 43.11 31.65
CA MET A 9 -6.82 41.65 31.75
C MET A 9 -5.78 41.07 32.72
N PRO A 10 -6.14 40.11 33.60
CA PRO A 10 -5.15 39.41 34.41
C PRO A 10 -4.26 38.52 33.54
N PRO A 11 -3.02 38.24 33.96
CA PRO A 11 -2.12 37.39 33.19
C PRO A 11 -2.71 35.99 33.03
N SER A 12 -2.68 35.47 31.80
CA SER A 12 -3.15 34.12 31.52
C SER A 12 -2.25 33.10 32.21
N ASN A 13 -2.70 32.55 33.34
CA ASN A 13 -2.12 31.35 33.93
C ASN A 13 -2.24 30.21 32.92
N ARG A 14 -1.18 30.01 32.12
CA ARG A 14 -1.01 28.85 31.25
C ARG A 14 -0.68 27.66 32.15
N LEU A 15 -1.70 27.19 32.87
CA LEU A 15 -1.69 25.91 33.57
C LEU A 15 -1.15 24.87 32.59
N ARG A 16 -0.09 24.15 33.00
CA ARG A 16 0.26 22.87 32.40
C ARG A 16 -1.05 22.08 32.37
N ARG A 17 -1.55 21.76 31.17
CA ARG A 17 -2.67 20.84 31.06
C ARG A 17 -2.12 19.49 31.47
N GLU A 18 -2.48 19.02 32.65
CA GLU A 18 -2.41 17.61 32.98
C GLU A 18 -3.07 16.83 31.82
N PRO A 19 -2.46 15.75 31.31
CA PRO A 19 -3.04 14.97 30.23
C PRO A 19 -4.44 14.54 30.63
N ARG A 20 -5.46 14.98 29.88
CA ARG A 20 -6.83 14.56 30.17
C ARG A 20 -6.94 13.08 29.81
N LEU A 21 -7.46 12.31 30.76
CA LEU A 21 -7.72 10.87 30.69
C LEU A 21 -8.66 10.42 29.54
N SER A 22 -9.04 11.31 28.62
CA SER A 22 -9.85 11.02 27.44
C SER A 22 -9.07 10.29 26.35
N ASP A 23 -7.85 10.76 26.06
CA ASP A 23 -7.14 10.39 24.84
C ASP A 23 -6.42 9.03 25.01
N ASP A 24 -6.14 8.66 26.26
CA ASP A 24 -5.59 7.36 26.65
C ASP A 24 -6.58 6.20 26.48
N SER A 25 -7.90 6.44 26.41
CA SER A 25 -8.89 5.36 26.48
C SER A 25 -8.72 4.30 25.36
N PRO A 26 -8.50 4.67 24.07
CA PRO A 26 -8.25 3.70 23.01
C PRO A 26 -6.85 3.08 23.08
N ILE A 27 -5.82 3.86 23.46
CA ILE A 27 -4.44 3.35 23.63
C ILE A 27 -4.40 2.29 24.75
N ARG A 28 -5.04 2.58 25.88
CA ARG A 28 -5.31 1.64 26.98
C ARG A 28 -6.04 0.39 26.51
N GLN A 29 -7.10 0.55 25.71
CA GLN A 29 -7.85 -0.58 25.18
C GLN A 29 -6.97 -1.45 24.26
N ARG A 30 -6.20 -0.84 23.35
CA ARG A 30 -5.22 -1.51 22.48
C ARG A 30 -4.16 -2.28 23.29
N LEU A 31 -3.64 -1.67 24.35
CA LEU A 31 -2.62 -2.26 25.22
C LEU A 31 -3.14 -3.33 26.19
N ASN A 32 -4.41 -3.29 26.60
CA ASN A 32 -5.01 -4.33 27.46
C ASN A 32 -5.71 -5.45 26.67
N THR A 33 -6.08 -5.22 25.41
CA THR A 33 -6.42 -6.28 24.43
C THR A 33 -5.14 -6.84 23.79
N ASP A 34 -5.17 -7.49 22.62
CA ASP A 34 -3.95 -8.04 21.98
C ASP A 34 -3.24 -7.09 20.99
N GLY A 35 -3.65 -5.82 20.88
CA GLY A 35 -2.98 -4.84 20.01
C GLY A 35 -1.50 -4.63 20.37
N MET A 36 -0.57 -4.81 19.42
CA MET A 36 0.88 -4.83 19.71
C MET A 36 1.66 -3.63 19.15
N ILE A 37 1.31 -3.17 17.94
CA ILE A 37 1.99 -2.09 17.22
C ILE A 37 0.96 -0.98 16.97
N SER A 38 1.38 0.28 17.04
CA SER A 38 0.63 1.41 16.49
C SER A 38 1.24 1.73 15.13
N TYR A 39 0.43 1.83 14.08
CA TYR A 39 0.95 2.11 12.73
C TYR A 39 0.81 3.60 12.40
N TYR A 40 -0.42 4.11 12.35
CA TYR A 40 -0.70 5.54 12.12
C TYR A 40 -1.82 6.14 12.99
N ASP A 41 -2.34 5.39 13.97
CA ASP A 41 -3.53 5.82 14.73
C ASP A 41 -3.29 7.05 15.62
N TYR A 42 -2.04 7.24 16.06
CA TYR A 42 -1.61 8.33 16.95
C TYR A 42 -0.21 8.84 16.56
N PRO A 43 0.10 10.13 16.80
CA PRO A 43 1.47 10.62 16.76
C PRO A 43 2.37 9.83 17.73
N LEU A 44 3.62 9.57 17.34
CA LEU A 44 4.55 8.75 18.13
C LEU A 44 4.74 9.28 19.57
N GLY A 45 4.80 10.60 19.75
CA GLY A 45 4.89 11.21 21.08
C GLY A 45 3.67 10.90 21.95
N THR A 46 2.47 11.03 21.39
CA THR A 46 1.22 10.68 22.08
C THR A 46 1.19 9.20 22.47
N ASP A 47 1.50 8.29 21.54
CA ASP A 47 1.47 6.85 21.83
C ASP A 47 2.50 6.45 22.90
N LEU A 48 3.67 7.11 22.92
CA LEU A 48 4.72 6.90 23.92
C LEU A 48 4.31 7.44 25.29
N ASP A 49 3.91 8.72 25.37
CA ASP A 49 3.56 9.39 26.64
C ASP A 49 2.36 8.69 27.30
N SER A 50 1.31 8.38 26.53
CA SER A 50 0.16 7.60 27.00
C SER A 50 0.56 6.20 27.46
N THR A 51 1.43 5.49 26.72
CA THR A 51 1.91 4.16 27.15
C THR A 51 2.66 4.23 28.48
N VAL A 52 3.51 5.25 28.69
CA VAL A 52 4.23 5.47 29.96
C VAL A 52 3.25 5.79 31.09
N GLY A 53 2.32 6.73 30.89
CA GLY A 53 1.30 7.09 31.89
C GLY A 53 0.39 5.92 32.29
N LEU A 54 -0.01 5.09 31.33
CA LEU A 54 -0.83 3.91 31.56
C LEU A 54 -0.11 2.80 32.34
N VAL A 55 1.20 2.67 32.18
CA VAL A 55 2.01 1.74 33.00
C VAL A 55 2.25 2.30 34.40
N LEU A 56 2.58 3.59 34.53
CA LEU A 56 2.82 4.24 35.82
C LEU A 56 1.56 4.28 36.70
N SER A 57 0.38 4.47 36.10
CA SER A 57 -0.92 4.39 36.79
C SER A 57 -1.37 2.96 37.12
N GLY A 58 -0.65 1.93 36.67
CA GLY A 58 -1.04 0.53 36.82
C GLY A 58 -2.20 0.07 35.91
N THR A 59 -2.77 0.99 35.13
CA THR A 59 -3.89 0.74 34.20
C THR A 59 -3.54 -0.27 33.10
N VAL A 60 -2.26 -0.34 32.71
CA VAL A 60 -1.68 -1.40 31.88
C VAL A 60 -0.54 -2.02 32.67
N THR A 61 -0.61 -3.33 32.95
CA THR A 61 0.47 -3.97 33.74
C THR A 61 1.77 -4.05 32.94
N LEU A 62 2.92 -3.88 33.62
CA LEU A 62 4.23 -4.08 32.99
C LEU A 62 4.40 -5.51 32.43
N LYS A 63 3.72 -6.50 33.01
CA LYS A 63 3.67 -7.89 32.50
C LYS A 63 2.97 -7.95 31.13
N THR A 64 1.84 -7.26 30.98
CA THR A 64 1.10 -7.14 29.71
C THR A 64 1.97 -6.52 28.63
N LEU A 65 2.61 -5.38 28.92
CA LEU A 65 3.49 -4.68 27.98
C LEU A 65 4.71 -5.54 27.59
N LYS A 66 5.41 -6.14 28.57
CA LYS A 66 6.55 -7.05 28.31
C LYS A 66 6.13 -8.27 27.47
N GLY A 67 4.92 -8.80 27.67
CA GLY A 67 4.37 -9.90 26.87
C GLY A 67 4.23 -9.56 25.38
N LYS A 68 3.77 -8.35 25.06
CA LYS A 68 3.69 -7.84 23.68
C LYS A 68 5.06 -7.61 23.06
N ILE A 69 5.94 -6.90 23.78
CA ILE A 69 7.31 -6.62 23.35
C ILE A 69 8.05 -7.93 23.04
N ARG A 70 7.90 -8.97 23.87
CA ARG A 70 8.49 -10.30 23.62
C ARG A 70 8.07 -10.91 22.28
N ARG A 71 6.82 -10.73 21.83
CA ARG A 71 6.35 -11.25 20.53
C ARG A 71 6.98 -10.48 19.36
N ILE A 72 7.05 -9.16 19.45
CA ILE A 72 7.70 -8.31 18.43
C ILE A 72 9.19 -8.66 18.32
N LEU A 73 9.89 -8.76 19.46
CA LEU A 73 11.31 -9.14 19.48
C LEU A 73 11.54 -10.58 18.99
N TYR A 74 10.63 -11.52 19.31
CA TYR A 74 10.68 -12.89 18.79
C TYR A 74 10.59 -12.92 17.26
N ILE A 75 9.66 -12.16 16.65
CA ILE A 75 9.56 -12.06 15.18
C ILE A 75 10.84 -11.47 14.59
N LYS A 76 11.38 -10.39 15.16
CA LYS A 76 12.65 -9.79 14.70
C LYS A 76 13.83 -10.77 14.81
N TYR A 77 13.86 -11.59 15.86
CA TYR A 77 14.88 -12.62 16.06
C TYR A 77 14.74 -13.78 15.08
N TYR A 78 13.52 -14.29 14.91
CA TYR A 78 13.21 -15.37 13.97
C TYR A 78 13.52 -15.00 12.51
N LEU A 79 13.26 -13.75 12.12
CA LEU A 79 13.64 -13.19 10.82
C LEU A 79 15.14 -12.87 10.68
N GLY A 80 15.95 -13.09 11.72
CA GLY A 80 17.40 -12.83 11.69
C GLY A 80 17.79 -11.35 11.71
N LEU A 81 16.85 -10.42 11.95
CA LEU A 81 17.08 -8.97 11.78
C LEU A 81 18.10 -8.38 12.78
N PHE A 82 18.44 -9.09 13.86
CA PHE A 82 19.53 -8.70 14.76
C PHE A 82 20.93 -8.99 14.20
N SER A 83 21.06 -9.92 13.24
CA SER A 83 22.32 -10.25 12.57
C SER A 83 22.40 -9.70 11.14
N LYS A 84 21.26 -9.61 10.44
CA LYS A 84 21.13 -9.05 9.09
C LYS A 84 19.93 -8.08 9.04
N PRO A 85 20.09 -6.83 9.53
CA PRO A 85 18.99 -5.86 9.61
C PRO A 85 18.55 -5.27 8.27
N TYR A 86 19.39 -5.35 7.23
CA TYR A 86 19.18 -4.69 5.94
C TYR A 86 19.31 -5.66 4.77
N THR A 87 18.63 -5.31 3.68
CA THR A 87 18.80 -5.93 2.36
C THR A 87 20.20 -5.62 1.81
N PRO A 88 20.95 -6.60 1.31
CA PRO A 88 22.21 -6.38 0.60
C PRO A 88 22.10 -5.39 -0.58
N GLU A 89 23.14 -4.58 -0.79
CA GLU A 89 23.19 -3.53 -1.83
C GLU A 89 23.37 -4.10 -3.25
N ASP A 90 23.85 -5.33 -3.39
CA ASP A 90 24.09 -6.04 -4.64
C ASP A 90 22.84 -6.71 -5.24
N ILE A 91 21.67 -6.54 -4.61
CA ILE A 91 20.41 -7.12 -5.07
C ILE A 91 19.80 -6.32 -6.24
N ASP A 92 19.84 -6.92 -7.43
CA ASP A 92 19.12 -6.41 -8.60
C ASP A 92 17.62 -6.80 -8.55
N ALA A 93 16.81 -5.86 -8.08
CA ALA A 93 15.35 -6.00 -8.07
C ALA A 93 14.72 -6.11 -9.48
N THR A 94 15.38 -5.58 -10.52
CA THR A 94 14.92 -5.65 -11.91
C THR A 94 15.13 -7.05 -12.48
N ALA A 95 16.29 -7.66 -12.21
CA ALA A 95 16.53 -9.07 -12.57
C ALA A 95 15.54 -10.00 -11.88
N ILE A 96 15.33 -9.84 -10.57
CA ILE A 96 14.37 -10.65 -9.80
C ILE A 96 12.95 -10.53 -10.34
N THR A 97 12.47 -9.30 -10.61
CA THR A 97 11.11 -9.10 -11.16
C THR A 97 10.99 -9.61 -12.60
N GLY A 98 12.04 -9.48 -13.41
CA GLY A 98 12.11 -10.04 -14.76
C GLY A 98 11.94 -11.56 -14.81
N MET A 99 12.53 -12.29 -13.84
CA MET A 99 12.36 -13.75 -13.72
C MET A 99 10.90 -14.19 -13.51
N HIS A 100 10.04 -13.31 -12.99
CA HIS A 100 8.64 -13.62 -12.72
C HIS A 100 7.68 -13.35 -13.91
N VAL A 101 8.13 -12.68 -14.97
CA VAL A 101 7.28 -12.34 -16.14
C VAL A 101 6.52 -13.54 -16.73
N PRO A 102 7.11 -14.74 -16.92
CA PRO A 102 6.37 -15.91 -17.43
C PRO A 102 5.26 -16.39 -16.50
N LEU A 103 5.45 -16.27 -15.17
CA LEU A 103 4.46 -16.64 -14.17
C LEU A 103 3.30 -15.63 -14.17
N THR A 104 3.62 -14.33 -14.19
CA THR A 104 2.62 -13.26 -14.28
C THR A 104 1.78 -13.40 -15.55
N LEU A 105 2.41 -13.60 -16.72
CA LEU A 105 1.70 -13.82 -17.99
C LEU A 105 0.76 -15.04 -17.93
N LYS A 106 1.19 -16.13 -17.27
CA LYS A 106 0.34 -17.33 -17.06
C LYS A 106 -0.84 -17.04 -16.13
N ALA A 107 -0.66 -16.21 -15.10
CA ALA A 107 -1.74 -15.79 -14.22
C ALA A 107 -2.74 -14.87 -14.94
N THR A 108 -2.26 -13.84 -15.64
CA THR A 108 -3.11 -12.90 -16.42
C THR A 108 -3.95 -13.62 -17.47
N ARG A 109 -3.36 -14.59 -18.20
CA ARG A 109 -4.11 -15.41 -19.18
C ARG A 109 -5.23 -16.26 -18.56
N LYS A 110 -5.17 -16.53 -17.25
CA LYS A 110 -6.19 -17.29 -16.50
C LYS A 110 -7.18 -16.41 -15.73
N SER A 111 -6.90 -15.12 -15.57
CA SER A 111 -7.80 -14.18 -14.87
C SER A 111 -8.78 -13.47 -15.81
N ILE A 112 -8.56 -13.53 -17.13
CA ILE A 112 -9.47 -12.98 -18.13
C ILE A 112 -10.66 -13.93 -18.31
N LEU A 113 -11.88 -13.41 -18.12
CA LEU A 113 -13.13 -14.16 -18.27
C LEU A 113 -13.86 -13.72 -19.55
N LEU A 114 -14.26 -14.70 -20.36
CA LEU A 114 -15.15 -14.49 -21.49
C LEU A 114 -16.61 -14.50 -20.99
N LEU A 115 -17.24 -13.32 -20.92
CA LEU A 115 -18.62 -13.18 -20.43
C LEU A 115 -19.66 -13.40 -21.53
N GLU A 116 -19.34 -13.04 -22.77
CA GLU A 116 -20.24 -13.14 -23.93
C GLU A 116 -19.44 -13.35 -25.21
N ASP A 117 -19.89 -14.26 -26.08
CA ASP A 117 -19.39 -14.43 -27.45
C ASP A 117 -20.58 -14.61 -28.41
N LYS A 118 -21.03 -13.52 -29.03
CA LYS A 118 -22.12 -13.55 -30.01
C LYS A 118 -21.62 -14.15 -31.32
N ASN A 119 -22.41 -15.04 -31.90
CA ASN A 119 -22.18 -15.64 -33.22
C ASN A 119 -20.86 -16.43 -33.35
N TYR A 120 -20.26 -16.88 -32.24
CA TYR A 120 -18.95 -17.56 -32.23
C TYR A 120 -17.86 -16.72 -32.90
N THR A 121 -17.78 -15.45 -32.51
CA THR A 121 -16.84 -14.48 -33.10
C THR A 121 -15.40 -14.74 -32.64
N LEU A 122 -15.23 -15.33 -31.46
CA LEU A 122 -13.92 -15.63 -30.88
C LEU A 122 -13.57 -17.13 -31.00
N PRO A 123 -12.28 -17.47 -31.18
CA PRO A 123 -11.13 -16.59 -31.37
C PRO A 123 -11.08 -15.97 -32.77
N LEU A 124 -10.58 -14.73 -32.88
CA LEU A 124 -10.43 -14.04 -34.16
C LEU A 124 -9.43 -14.78 -35.07
N ASN A 125 -9.87 -15.18 -36.25
CA ASN A 125 -8.99 -15.80 -37.25
C ASN A 125 -8.17 -14.73 -37.99
N THR A 126 -6.93 -14.49 -37.53
CA THR A 126 -5.99 -13.54 -38.14
C THR A 126 -5.52 -13.92 -39.54
N ARG A 127 -5.85 -15.13 -40.03
CA ARG A 127 -5.57 -15.60 -41.39
C ARG A 127 -6.78 -15.49 -42.34
N ASP A 128 -7.94 -15.03 -41.85
CA ASP A 128 -9.10 -14.79 -42.73
C ASP A 128 -8.85 -13.53 -43.58
N SER A 129 -8.90 -13.70 -44.91
CA SER A 129 -8.72 -12.61 -45.87
C SER A 129 -9.82 -11.53 -45.82
N LYS A 130 -10.92 -11.79 -45.10
CA LYS A 130 -11.96 -10.80 -44.78
C LYS A 130 -11.53 -9.85 -43.65
N LEU A 131 -10.71 -10.30 -42.70
CA LEU A 131 -10.28 -9.52 -41.53
C LEU A 131 -9.06 -8.65 -41.86
N LYS A 132 -9.25 -7.66 -42.74
CA LYS A 132 -8.15 -6.81 -43.27
C LYS A 132 -7.71 -5.67 -42.36
N LYS A 133 -8.60 -5.19 -41.49
CA LYS A 133 -8.36 -4.04 -40.60
C LYS A 133 -9.12 -4.25 -39.29
N MET A 134 -8.54 -3.78 -38.19
CA MET A 134 -9.13 -3.82 -36.87
C MET A 134 -9.00 -2.44 -36.22
N ALA A 135 -10.10 -1.89 -35.72
CA ALA A 135 -10.10 -0.65 -34.97
C ALA A 135 -10.07 -0.99 -33.47
N LEU A 136 -9.03 -0.53 -32.76
CA LEU A 136 -8.95 -0.62 -31.30
C LEU A 136 -9.38 0.74 -30.73
N ILE A 137 -10.50 0.77 -30.01
CA ILE A 137 -11.16 2.01 -29.57
C ILE A 137 -11.43 1.93 -28.06
N GLY A 138 -11.31 3.05 -27.37
CA GLY A 138 -11.59 3.20 -25.93
C GLY A 138 -10.37 3.67 -25.13
N LEU A 139 -10.61 4.24 -23.95
CA LEU A 139 -9.56 4.87 -23.12
C LEU A 139 -8.44 3.90 -22.72
N SER A 140 -8.78 2.65 -22.45
CA SER A 140 -7.82 1.60 -22.05
C SER A 140 -7.04 0.97 -23.21
N SER A 141 -7.24 1.42 -24.47
CA SER A 141 -6.66 0.78 -25.66
C SER A 141 -5.13 0.80 -25.70
N ASP A 142 -4.53 1.95 -25.42
CA ASP A 142 -3.07 2.14 -25.38
C ASP A 142 -2.62 2.79 -24.04
N MET A 143 -3.30 2.43 -22.96
CA MET A 143 -2.98 2.88 -21.60
C MET A 143 -2.58 1.70 -20.72
N LEU A 144 -1.49 1.85 -19.97
CA LEU A 144 -1.16 0.92 -18.89
C LEU A 144 -2.03 1.26 -17.68
N ASN A 145 -3.05 0.44 -17.43
CA ASN A 145 -3.88 0.51 -16.23
C ASN A 145 -3.62 -0.71 -15.35
N PHE A 146 -2.99 -0.46 -14.20
CA PHE A 146 -2.61 -1.48 -13.23
C PHE A 146 -3.56 -1.50 -12.01
N GLY A 147 -4.52 -0.58 -11.91
CA GLY A 147 -5.39 -0.41 -10.75
C GLY A 147 -4.77 0.37 -9.60
N ASP A 148 -5.40 0.31 -8.43
CA ASP A 148 -4.86 0.91 -7.20
C ASP A 148 -3.63 0.12 -6.70
N TYR A 149 -2.84 0.70 -5.78
CA TYR A 149 -1.56 0.17 -5.30
C TYR A 149 -0.50 -0.02 -6.43
N SER A 150 -0.55 0.85 -7.45
CA SER A 150 0.37 1.00 -8.62
C SER A 150 0.37 2.50 -9.08
N GLY A 151 1.35 3.08 -9.81
CA GLY A 151 1.42 4.56 -10.09
C GLY A 151 2.72 5.32 -9.70
N GLN A 152 2.77 6.00 -8.52
CA GLN A 152 4.00 6.32 -7.74
C GLN A 152 3.78 6.19 -6.19
N PHE A 153 4.75 5.63 -5.40
CA PHE A 153 4.61 5.04 -4.02
C PHE A 153 4.19 3.55 -3.90
N GLY A 154 5.05 2.63 -4.39
CA GLY A 154 4.80 1.18 -4.59
C GLY A 154 4.74 0.77 -6.09
N GLN A 155 5.39 1.59 -6.93
CA GLN A 155 4.63 2.10 -8.05
C GLN A 155 5.55 2.86 -9.06
N HIS A 156 5.63 2.37 -10.30
CA HIS A 156 5.95 3.00 -11.62
C HIS A 156 5.57 1.90 -12.67
N PRO A 157 5.31 2.18 -13.96
CA PRO A 157 5.03 1.11 -14.93
C PRO A 157 6.23 0.15 -14.99
N SER A 158 5.98 -1.15 -14.85
CA SER A 158 7.09 -2.11 -14.91
C SER A 158 7.73 -2.08 -16.30
N VAL A 159 9.05 -2.22 -16.36
CA VAL A 159 9.82 -2.28 -17.63
C VAL A 159 9.40 -3.46 -18.53
N SER A 160 8.60 -4.40 -18.01
CA SER A 160 8.06 -5.55 -18.71
C SER A 160 6.51 -5.54 -18.76
N SER A 161 5.91 -4.36 -18.86
CA SER A 161 4.47 -4.19 -19.09
C SER A 161 4.16 -3.90 -20.56
N SER A 162 2.92 -4.21 -20.98
CA SER A 162 2.44 -3.90 -22.33
C SER A 162 0.98 -3.48 -22.30
N THR A 163 0.62 -2.48 -23.10
CA THR A 163 -0.77 -2.07 -23.33
C THR A 163 -1.53 -3.13 -24.14
N LEU A 164 -2.86 -3.03 -24.19
CA LEU A 164 -3.66 -3.87 -25.09
C LEU A 164 -3.19 -3.69 -26.55
N ARG A 165 -3.02 -2.45 -27.02
CA ARG A 165 -2.53 -2.14 -28.37
C ARG A 165 -1.17 -2.80 -28.66
N GLN A 166 -0.21 -2.73 -27.74
CA GLN A 166 1.11 -3.37 -27.89
C GLN A 166 0.98 -4.91 -27.94
N GLY A 167 0.11 -5.50 -27.12
CA GLY A 167 -0.20 -6.93 -27.15
C GLY A 167 -0.84 -7.39 -28.47
N PHE A 168 -1.79 -6.61 -29.00
CA PHE A 168 -2.40 -6.88 -30.32
C PHE A 168 -1.36 -6.77 -31.45
N ILE A 169 -0.57 -5.70 -31.49
CA ILE A 169 0.45 -5.47 -32.53
C ILE A 169 1.50 -6.60 -32.52
N SER A 170 2.06 -6.94 -31.35
CA SER A 170 3.07 -8.01 -31.24
C SER A 170 2.51 -9.38 -31.66
N THR A 171 1.24 -9.68 -31.33
CA THR A 171 0.58 -10.92 -31.75
C THR A 171 0.37 -10.97 -33.28
N LEU A 172 0.00 -9.85 -33.91
CA LEU A 172 -0.18 -9.76 -35.38
C LEU A 172 1.15 -9.79 -36.14
N GLN A 173 2.20 -9.14 -35.61
CA GLN A 173 3.55 -9.20 -36.16
C GLN A 173 4.13 -10.62 -36.09
N ALA A 174 3.97 -11.32 -34.96
CA ALA A 174 4.35 -12.73 -34.83
C ALA A 174 3.55 -13.68 -35.75
N ALA A 175 2.41 -13.22 -36.29
CA ALA A 175 1.60 -13.92 -37.28
C ALA A 175 1.92 -13.52 -38.75
N ASN A 176 3.02 -12.78 -38.98
CA ASN A 176 3.46 -12.25 -40.29
C ASN A 176 2.52 -11.22 -40.94
N TYR A 177 1.84 -10.36 -40.15
CA TYR A 177 1.07 -9.24 -40.71
C TYR A 177 1.95 -7.99 -40.90
N SER A 178 2.00 -7.45 -42.13
CA SER A 178 2.66 -6.17 -42.41
C SER A 178 1.78 -5.01 -41.94
N MET A 179 2.35 -4.08 -41.18
CA MET A 179 1.66 -2.88 -40.71
C MET A 179 1.73 -1.79 -41.78
N THR A 180 0.57 -1.39 -42.31
CA THR A 180 0.38 -0.23 -43.21
C THR A 180 -0.69 0.70 -42.66
#